data_AF-A0A0E3DBK7-F1
#
_entry.id   AF-A0A0E3DBK7-F1
#
_cell.length_a   1.000
_cell.length_b   1.000
_cell.length_c   1.000
_cell.angle_alpha   90.00
_cell.angle_beta   90.00
_cell.angle_gamma   90.00
#
_symmetry.space_group_name_H-M   'P 1'
#
loop_
_entity.id
_entity.type
_entity.pdbx_description
1 polymer ?
#
loop_
_entity_poly.entity_id
_entity_poly.type
_entity_poly.pdbx_seq_one_letter_code
_entity_poly.pdbx_strand_id
1 'polypeptide(L)'
;MLNFKKFLILFYTTEIFYRFIYILFSFCICLIITFYYIELLMLLETYPFLKFTNKKFIITHTTDLINSIWYLTFSTSFFLIFPLFFYHIINFAKAGWYEYQTIFAEKLLHFPLIMCYSFVFFCYYSFFPSILNFLTQWDLVTINSVLNIEIEFRVLNYIEWILMLRNSFAFLIYIIYILILQFSFFIFLIDIYKIMKFHRKKFCFLTITYLFILMPSDIFLQFFTIIIIFIIYELNFFIICYKIYNSKYANY
;
A
#
# COMPACT_ATOMS: atom_id res chain seq x y z
N MET A 1 11.86 12.66 42.76
CA MET A 1 11.42 11.68 41.75
C MET A 1 10.32 12.22 40.81
N LEU A 2 9.26 12.88 41.32
CA LEU A 2 8.19 13.47 40.49
C LEU A 2 8.67 14.51 39.46
N ASN A 3 9.61 15.40 39.83
CA ASN A 3 10.14 16.42 38.90
C ASN A 3 10.94 15.82 37.73
N PHE A 4 11.66 14.71 37.96
CA PHE A 4 12.46 14.07 36.91
C PHE A 4 11.57 13.37 35.86
N LYS A 5 10.51 12.68 36.30
CA LYS A 5 9.53 12.07 35.40
C LYS A 5 8.80 13.12 34.56
N LYS A 6 8.44 14.26 35.17
CA LYS A 6 7.81 15.39 34.46
C LYS A 6 8.75 16.01 33.42
N PHE A 7 10.02 16.15 33.75
CA PHE A 7 11.05 16.62 32.82
C PHE A 7 11.22 15.67 31.63
N LEU A 8 11.29 14.35 31.87
CA LEU A 8 11.41 13.34 30.82
C LEU A 8 10.24 13.36 29.84
N ILE A 9 9.00 13.45 30.36
CA ILE A 9 7.78 13.51 29.54
C ILE A 9 7.79 14.78 28.69
N LEU A 10 8.14 15.93 29.27
CA LEU A 10 8.24 17.18 28.52
C LEU A 10 9.24 17.04 27.37
N PHE A 11 10.42 16.48 27.63
CA PHE A 11 11.43 16.24 26.61
C PHE A 11 10.90 15.38 25.45
N TYR A 12 10.33 14.20 25.73
CA TYR A 12 9.77 13.33 24.70
C TYR A 12 8.62 13.99 23.92
N THR A 13 7.73 14.72 24.59
CA THR A 13 6.63 15.42 23.90
C THR A 13 7.16 16.53 22.98
N THR A 14 8.16 17.29 23.42
CA THR A 14 8.77 18.32 22.58
C THR A 14 9.49 17.71 21.38
N GLU A 15 10.20 16.60 21.57
CA GLU A 15 10.91 15.92 20.50
C GLU A 15 9.95 15.40 19.41
N ILE A 16 8.86 14.72 19.81
CA ILE A 16 7.83 14.26 18.86
C ILE A 16 7.25 15.45 18.09
N PHE A 17 6.96 16.56 18.79
CA PHE A 17 6.39 17.74 18.17
C PHE A 17 7.32 18.37 17.11
N TYR A 18 8.61 18.52 17.42
CA TYR A 18 9.59 19.01 16.44
C TYR A 18 9.72 18.07 15.23
N ARG A 19 9.83 16.75 15.46
CA ARG A 19 9.89 15.76 14.36
C ARG A 19 8.64 15.80 13.49
N PHE A 20 7.46 15.97 14.09
CA PHE A 20 6.20 16.12 13.36
C PHE A 20 6.16 17.40 12.52
N ILE A 21 6.67 18.53 13.04
CA ILE A 21 6.80 19.77 12.27
C ILE A 21 7.72 19.57 11.06
N TYR A 22 8.85 18.87 11.21
CA TYR A 22 9.74 18.57 10.09
C TYR A 22 9.02 17.76 8.99
N ILE A 23 8.27 16.73 9.38
CA ILE A 23 7.48 15.93 8.45
C ILE A 23 6.45 16.81 7.74
N LEU A 24 5.69 17.63 8.46
CA LEU A 24 4.68 18.52 7.88
C LEU A 24 5.30 19.54 6.92
N PHE A 25 6.45 20.13 7.28
CA PHE A 25 7.13 21.08 6.41
C PHE A 25 7.64 20.42 5.13
N SER A 26 8.25 19.24 5.24
CA SER A 26 8.66 18.44 4.08
C SER A 26 7.45 18.04 3.21
N PHE A 27 6.29 17.83 3.83
CA PHE A 27 5.04 17.54 3.15
C PHE A 27 4.53 18.70 2.34
N CYS A 28 4.52 19.90 2.91
CA CYS A 28 4.16 21.10 2.17
C CYS A 28 5.09 21.34 0.97
N ILE A 29 6.40 21.11 1.11
CA ILE A 29 7.35 21.23 0.00
C ILE A 29 7.05 20.21 -1.10
N CYS A 30 6.83 18.94 -0.76
CA CYS A 30 6.47 17.91 -1.74
C CYS A 30 5.15 18.22 -2.45
N LEU A 31 4.15 18.77 -1.74
CA LEU A 31 2.89 19.20 -2.35
C LEU A 31 3.12 20.30 -3.40
N ILE A 32 3.95 21.30 -3.10
CA ILE A 32 4.26 22.37 -4.06
C ILE A 32 4.96 21.80 -5.30
N ILE A 33 5.93 20.89 -5.10
CA ILE A 33 6.65 20.26 -6.21
C ILE A 33 5.71 19.40 -7.06
N THR A 34 4.90 18.55 -6.44
CA THR A 34 3.95 17.69 -7.18
C THR A 34 2.88 18.49 -7.91
N PHE A 35 2.42 19.61 -7.33
CA PHE A 35 1.49 20.51 -7.98
C PHE A 35 2.09 21.18 -9.23
N TYR A 36 3.38 21.54 -9.18
CA TYR A 36 4.10 22.07 -10.36
C TYR A 36 4.18 21.04 -11.51
N TYR A 37 4.36 19.76 -11.19
CA TYR A 37 4.46 18.67 -12.18
C TYR A 37 3.14 17.94 -12.44
N ILE A 38 2.00 18.57 -12.16
CA ILE A 38 0.70 17.91 -12.19
C ILE A 38 0.33 17.33 -13.56
N GLU A 39 0.62 18.04 -14.64
CA GLU A 39 0.31 17.60 -16.01
C GLU A 39 1.05 16.30 -16.36
N LEU A 40 2.32 16.20 -15.95
CA LEU A 40 3.13 15.01 -16.17
C LEU A 40 2.62 13.83 -15.36
N LEU A 41 2.24 14.06 -14.08
CA LEU A 41 1.68 13.01 -13.24
C LEU A 41 0.32 12.53 -13.75
N MET A 42 -0.54 13.44 -14.22
CA MET A 42 -1.82 13.08 -14.85
C MET A 42 -1.62 12.25 -16.12
N LEU A 43 -0.66 12.64 -16.96
CA LEU A 43 -0.29 11.88 -18.15
C LEU A 43 0.23 10.49 -17.77
N LEU A 44 1.07 10.40 -16.73
CA LEU A 44 1.60 9.13 -16.25
C LEU A 44 0.47 8.17 -15.86
N GLU A 45 -0.47 8.58 -15.00
CA GLU A 45 -1.55 7.70 -14.55
C GLU A 45 -2.54 7.32 -15.66
N THR A 46 -2.76 8.20 -16.63
CA THR A 46 -3.69 7.96 -17.75
C THR A 46 -3.05 7.23 -18.93
N TYR A 47 -1.72 7.19 -19.02
CA TYR A 47 -0.99 6.51 -20.08
C TYR A 47 -1.38 5.04 -20.31
N PRO A 48 -1.50 4.16 -19.29
CA PRO A 48 -1.90 2.77 -19.54
C PRO A 48 -3.26 2.72 -20.25
N PHE A 49 -4.22 3.55 -19.86
CA PHE A 49 -5.51 3.63 -20.54
C PHE A 49 -5.39 4.09 -21.99
N LEU A 50 -4.64 5.16 -22.25
CA LEU A 50 -4.43 5.72 -23.59
C LEU A 50 -3.74 4.73 -24.54
N LYS A 51 -2.92 3.82 -24.02
CA LYS A 51 -2.24 2.80 -24.82
C LYS A 51 -3.15 1.65 -25.23
N PHE A 52 -4.07 1.23 -24.36
CA PHE A 52 -4.95 0.09 -24.62
C PHE A 52 -6.28 0.48 -25.25
N THR A 53 -6.69 1.74 -25.11
CA THR A 53 -7.95 2.24 -25.66
C THR A 53 -7.73 3.49 -26.49
N ASN A 54 -8.33 3.54 -27.67
CA ASN A 54 -8.41 4.77 -28.48
C ASN A 54 -9.55 5.69 -28.03
N LYS A 55 -10.10 5.46 -26.83
CA LYS A 55 -11.27 6.14 -26.31
C LYS A 55 -10.88 7.41 -25.57
N LYS A 56 -11.75 8.41 -25.63
CA LYS A 56 -11.56 9.67 -24.92
C LYS A 56 -12.11 9.57 -23.50
N PHE A 57 -11.42 10.19 -22.57
CA PHE A 57 -11.96 10.41 -21.23
C PHE A 57 -13.05 11.47 -21.26
N ILE A 58 -14.03 11.34 -20.36
CA ILE A 58 -15.11 12.31 -20.19
C ILE A 58 -15.00 13.02 -18.85
N ILE A 59 -15.26 14.31 -18.89
CA ILE A 59 -15.38 15.18 -17.72
C ILE A 59 -16.85 15.59 -17.65
N THR A 60 -17.57 15.03 -16.67
CA THR A 60 -19.01 15.26 -16.51
C THR A 60 -19.31 16.52 -15.71
N HIS A 61 -18.49 16.81 -14.68
CA HIS A 61 -18.63 18.01 -13.86
C HIS A 61 -17.35 18.85 -13.94
N THR A 62 -17.50 20.16 -13.89
CA THR A 62 -16.38 21.12 -13.93
C THR A 62 -15.43 20.97 -12.74
N THR A 63 -15.93 20.49 -11.61
CA THR A 63 -15.15 20.24 -10.38
C THR A 63 -14.31 18.97 -10.43
N ASP A 64 -14.60 18.06 -11.37
CA ASP A 64 -13.95 16.74 -11.42
C ASP A 64 -12.45 16.85 -11.69
N LEU A 65 -12.05 17.79 -12.55
CA LEU A 65 -10.66 18.00 -12.90
C LEU A 65 -9.87 18.51 -11.69
N ILE A 66 -10.41 19.50 -10.97
CA ILE A 66 -9.80 20.05 -9.74
C ILE A 66 -9.68 18.96 -8.67
N ASN A 67 -10.74 18.17 -8.45
CA ASN A 67 -10.70 17.09 -7.46
C ASN A 67 -9.67 16.02 -7.83
N SER A 68 -9.58 15.64 -9.11
CA SER A 68 -8.57 14.67 -9.56
C SER A 68 -7.15 15.17 -9.31
N ILE A 69 -6.89 16.46 -9.53
CA ILE A 69 -5.60 17.09 -9.24
C ILE A 69 -5.29 16.99 -7.74
N TRP A 70 -6.25 17.32 -6.87
CA TRP A 70 -6.05 17.23 -5.42
C TRP A 70 -5.75 15.81 -4.97
N TYR A 71 -6.54 14.81 -5.39
CA TYR A 71 -6.27 13.41 -5.03
C TYR A 71 -4.88 12.95 -5.47
N LEU A 72 -4.48 13.33 -6.68
CA LEU A 72 -3.21 12.94 -7.26
C LEU A 72 -2.01 13.61 -6.57
N THR A 73 -2.09 14.92 -6.32
CA THR A 73 -1.03 15.66 -5.60
C THR A 73 -0.89 15.21 -4.16
N PHE A 74 -1.99 15.01 -3.44
CA PHE A 74 -1.96 14.51 -2.07
C PHE A 74 -1.37 13.09 -2.00
N SER A 75 -1.88 12.17 -2.82
CA SER A 75 -1.42 10.78 -2.80
C SER A 75 0.06 10.63 -3.16
N THR A 76 0.52 11.32 -4.21
CA THR A 76 1.93 11.30 -4.64
C THR A 76 2.84 11.94 -3.60
N SER A 77 2.42 13.05 -2.99
CA SER A 77 3.18 13.68 -1.91
C SER A 77 3.31 12.75 -0.71
N PHE A 78 2.22 12.16 -0.23
CA PHE A 78 2.27 11.18 0.87
C PHE A 78 3.21 10.02 0.56
N PHE A 79 3.19 9.51 -0.67
CA PHE A 79 4.07 8.44 -1.09
C PHE A 79 5.56 8.84 -1.04
N LEU A 80 5.90 10.06 -1.48
CA LEU A 80 7.27 10.58 -1.45
C LEU A 80 7.80 10.82 -0.03
N ILE A 81 6.93 11.17 0.91
CA ILE A 81 7.31 11.51 2.30
C ILE A 81 7.33 10.28 3.20
N PHE A 82 6.68 9.20 2.77
CA PHE A 82 6.63 7.93 3.49
C PHE A 82 8.01 7.47 4.03
N PRO A 83 9.12 7.47 3.27
CA PRO A 83 10.44 7.12 3.79
C PRO A 83 10.90 8.01 4.96
N LEU A 84 10.69 9.32 4.82
CA LEU A 84 11.08 10.32 5.82
C LEU A 84 10.23 10.19 7.09
N PHE A 85 8.93 9.94 6.94
CA PHE A 85 8.03 9.66 8.05
C PHE A 85 8.50 8.46 8.87
N PHE A 86 8.82 7.33 8.21
CA PHE A 86 9.35 6.14 8.89
C PHE A 86 10.70 6.38 9.54
N TYR A 87 11.58 7.13 8.89
CA TYR A 87 12.87 7.50 9.45
C TYR A 87 12.72 8.25 10.78
N HIS A 88 11.84 9.25 10.85
CA HIS A 88 11.62 9.99 12.09
C HIS A 88 11.01 9.15 13.21
N ILE A 89 10.09 8.22 12.89
CA ILE A 89 9.51 7.29 13.87
C ILE A 89 10.58 6.36 14.45
N ILE A 90 11.39 5.74 13.59
CA ILE A 90 12.44 4.82 14.03
C ILE A 90 13.49 5.57 14.82
N ASN A 91 13.92 6.75 14.37
CA ASN A 91 14.94 7.53 15.06
C ASN A 91 14.44 8.08 16.41
N PHE A 92 13.14 8.36 16.55
CA PHE A 92 12.54 8.65 17.84
C PHE A 92 12.59 7.44 18.79
N ALA A 93 12.22 6.26 18.30
CA ALA A 93 12.21 5.05 19.09
C ALA A 93 13.62 4.51 19.42
N LYS A 94 14.61 4.79 18.55
CA LYS A 94 16.01 4.37 18.68
C LYS A 94 16.63 4.75 20.03
N ALA A 95 16.23 5.88 20.62
CA ALA A 95 16.72 6.34 21.92
C ALA A 95 16.40 5.39 23.08
N GLY A 96 15.38 4.53 22.95
CA GLY A 96 14.98 3.56 23.98
C GLY A 96 15.28 2.10 23.63
N TRP A 97 15.99 1.84 22.53
CA TRP A 97 16.17 0.51 21.98
C TRP A 97 17.59 -0.02 22.14
N TYR A 98 17.72 -1.34 22.28
CA TYR A 98 19.00 -2.04 22.23
C TYR A 98 19.54 -2.11 20.80
N GLU A 99 20.85 -2.27 20.62
CA GLU A 99 21.51 -2.31 19.30
C GLU A 99 20.89 -3.34 18.33
N TYR A 100 20.49 -4.51 18.82
CA TYR A 100 19.83 -5.52 17.99
C TYR A 100 18.45 -5.05 17.49
N GLN A 101 17.71 -4.28 18.30
CA GLN A 101 16.42 -3.71 17.93
C GLN A 101 16.60 -2.57 16.92
N THR A 102 17.68 -1.79 17.03
CA THR A 102 17.96 -0.73 16.06
C THR A 102 18.31 -1.28 14.70
N ILE A 103 19.12 -2.35 14.63
CA ILE A 103 19.44 -3.04 13.37
C ILE A 103 18.18 -3.65 12.76
N PHE A 104 17.30 -4.22 13.58
CA PHE A 104 16.02 -4.76 13.13
C PHE A 104 15.10 -3.66 12.58
N ALA A 105 15.04 -2.51 13.25
CA ALA A 105 14.23 -1.38 12.81
C ALA A 105 14.74 -0.76 11.49
N GLU A 106 16.05 -0.69 11.29
CA GLU A 106 16.64 -0.22 10.03
C GLU A 106 16.29 -1.18 8.87
N LYS A 107 16.32 -2.50 9.10
CA LYS A 107 15.83 -3.49 8.11
C LYS A 107 14.33 -3.32 7.83
N LEU A 108 13.53 -3.04 8.85
CA LEU A 108 12.10 -2.71 8.72
C LEU A 108 11.83 -1.43 7.91
N LEU A 109 12.81 -0.55 7.69
CA LEU A 109 12.64 0.62 6.83
C LEU A 109 13.02 0.31 5.39
N HIS A 110 14.19 -0.25 5.15
CA HIS A 110 14.74 -0.37 3.79
C HIS A 110 13.97 -1.35 2.91
N PHE A 111 13.70 -2.56 3.40
CA PHE A 111 13.04 -3.59 2.61
C PHE A 111 11.61 -3.25 2.19
N PRO A 112 10.72 -2.77 3.08
CA PRO A 112 9.36 -2.45 2.65
C PRO A 112 9.31 -1.27 1.70
N LEU A 113 10.22 -0.30 1.83
CA LEU A 113 10.33 0.79 0.87
C LEU A 113 10.62 0.24 -0.53
N ILE A 114 11.63 -0.63 -0.65
CA ILE A 114 11.98 -1.27 -1.92
C ILE A 114 10.78 -2.06 -2.48
N MET A 115 10.08 -2.80 -1.62
CA MET A 115 8.88 -3.56 -2.01
C MET A 115 7.72 -2.66 -2.44
N CYS A 116 7.50 -1.53 -1.77
CA CYS A 116 6.47 -0.57 -2.17
C CYS A 116 6.79 0.01 -3.55
N TYR A 117 8.02 0.46 -3.79
CA TYR A 117 8.41 1.00 -5.10
C TYR A 117 8.32 -0.05 -6.20
N SER A 118 8.83 -1.27 -5.97
CA SER A 118 8.73 -2.35 -6.96
C SER A 118 7.28 -2.72 -7.26
N PHE A 119 6.42 -2.68 -6.25
CA PHE A 119 5.00 -2.94 -6.42
C PHE A 119 4.28 -1.84 -7.21
N VAL A 120 4.63 -0.57 -7.00
CA VAL A 120 4.09 0.53 -7.83
C VAL A 120 4.45 0.32 -9.30
N PHE A 121 5.70 -0.07 -9.60
CA PHE A 121 6.10 -0.42 -10.97
C PHE A 121 5.33 -1.62 -11.51
N PHE A 122 5.15 -2.67 -10.72
CA PHE A 122 4.36 -3.84 -11.12
C PHE A 122 2.90 -3.46 -11.42
N CYS A 123 2.30 -2.59 -10.61
CA CYS A 123 0.94 -2.11 -10.83
C CYS A 123 0.80 -1.41 -12.17
N TYR A 124 1.75 -0.51 -12.46
CA TYR A 124 1.76 0.29 -13.67
C TYR A 124 1.93 -0.56 -14.94
N TYR A 125 2.88 -1.49 -14.94
CA TYR A 125 3.24 -2.26 -16.13
C TYR A 125 2.39 -3.50 -16.38
N SER A 126 1.88 -4.15 -15.34
CA SER A 126 1.19 -5.44 -15.47
C SER A 126 -0.25 -5.38 -14.98
N PHE A 127 -0.47 -4.91 -13.76
CA PHE A 127 -1.77 -5.03 -13.10
C PHE A 127 -2.84 -4.15 -13.75
N PHE A 128 -2.63 -2.83 -13.86
CA PHE A 128 -3.61 -1.92 -14.44
C PHE A 128 -3.90 -2.24 -15.92
N PRO A 129 -2.88 -2.47 -16.78
CA PRO A 129 -3.11 -2.97 -18.14
C PRO A 129 -4.01 -4.21 -18.22
N SER A 130 -3.76 -5.20 -17.36
CA SER A 130 -4.51 -6.46 -17.38
C SER A 130 -5.99 -6.26 -17.02
N ILE A 131 -6.27 -5.42 -16.02
CA ILE A 131 -7.63 -5.12 -15.60
C ILE A 131 -8.35 -4.28 -16.65
N LEU A 132 -7.68 -3.25 -17.20
CA LEU A 132 -8.28 -2.42 -18.23
C LEU A 132 -8.65 -3.24 -19.46
N ASN A 133 -7.75 -4.12 -19.91
CA ASN A 133 -8.04 -5.05 -21.01
C ASN A 133 -9.27 -5.94 -20.69
N PHE A 134 -9.36 -6.47 -19.47
CA PHE A 134 -10.51 -7.25 -19.05
C PHE A 134 -11.81 -6.43 -19.04
N LEU A 135 -11.79 -5.18 -18.55
CA LEU A 135 -12.97 -4.32 -18.52
C LEU A 135 -13.43 -3.92 -19.93
N THR A 136 -12.49 -3.64 -20.84
CA THR A 136 -12.80 -3.20 -22.21
C THR A 136 -13.25 -4.35 -23.13
N GLN A 137 -13.00 -5.61 -22.77
CA GLN A 137 -13.50 -6.76 -23.54
C GLN A 137 -15.03 -6.84 -23.61
N TRP A 138 -15.73 -6.13 -22.74
CA TRP A 138 -17.19 -6.11 -22.65
C TRP A 138 -17.82 -5.06 -23.57
N ASP A 139 -16.99 -4.30 -24.30
CA ASP A 139 -17.44 -3.42 -25.36
C ASP A 139 -18.07 -4.25 -26.51
N LEU A 140 -19.39 -4.27 -26.58
CA LEU A 140 -20.14 -4.90 -27.67
C LEU A 140 -20.22 -3.99 -28.90
N VAL A 141 -19.07 -3.63 -29.47
CA VAL A 141 -19.03 -2.94 -30.77
C VAL A 141 -19.16 -4.01 -31.86
N THR A 142 -20.37 -4.54 -32.04
CA THR A 142 -20.67 -5.41 -33.19
C THR A 142 -21.38 -4.60 -34.27
N ILE A 143 -20.88 -4.72 -35.50
CA ILE A 143 -21.26 -3.94 -36.68
C ILE A 143 -22.77 -4.01 -37.00
N ASN A 144 -23.50 -4.99 -36.44
CA ASN A 144 -24.95 -5.19 -36.64
C ASN A 144 -25.76 -5.26 -35.33
N SER A 145 -25.23 -4.78 -34.19
CA SER A 145 -26.04 -4.70 -32.97
C SER A 145 -26.91 -3.46 -32.96
N VAL A 146 -28.20 -3.64 -32.66
CA VAL A 146 -29.19 -2.55 -32.46
C VAL A 146 -28.82 -1.66 -31.27
N LEU A 147 -27.93 -2.13 -30.40
CA LEU A 147 -27.50 -1.48 -29.18
C LEU A 147 -25.98 -1.26 -29.20
N ASN A 148 -25.54 -0.06 -29.60
CA ASN A 148 -24.13 0.32 -29.54
C ASN A 148 -23.81 0.78 -28.11
N ILE A 149 -23.16 -0.07 -27.32
CA ILE A 149 -22.67 0.29 -25.98
C ILE A 149 -21.21 0.68 -26.10
N GLU A 150 -20.91 1.96 -25.91
CA GLU A 150 -19.55 2.46 -25.80
C GLU A 150 -19.23 2.70 -24.32
N ILE A 151 -18.24 1.97 -23.77
CA ILE A 151 -17.76 2.25 -22.42
C ILE A 151 -16.98 3.57 -22.43
N GLU A 152 -17.49 4.55 -21.67
CA GLU A 152 -16.85 5.85 -21.45
C GLU A 152 -16.32 5.94 -20.02
N PHE A 153 -15.04 6.27 -19.86
CA PHE A 153 -14.42 6.40 -18.54
C PHE A 153 -14.41 7.86 -18.07
N ARG A 154 -14.87 8.10 -16.85
CA ARG A 154 -14.77 9.39 -16.17
C ARG A 154 -13.39 9.55 -15.54
N VAL A 155 -12.72 10.67 -15.81
CA VAL A 155 -11.35 10.94 -15.35
C VAL A 155 -11.22 10.81 -13.83
N LEU A 156 -12.12 11.44 -13.09
CA LEU A 156 -12.11 11.44 -11.62
C LEU A 156 -12.15 10.00 -11.08
N ASN A 157 -13.17 9.24 -11.46
CA ASN A 157 -13.37 7.88 -10.98
C ASN A 157 -12.18 6.98 -11.34
N TYR A 158 -11.62 7.14 -12.53
CA TYR A 158 -10.44 6.37 -12.96
C TYR A 158 -9.22 6.68 -12.09
N ILE A 159 -8.94 7.96 -11.83
CA ILE A 159 -7.80 8.38 -11.01
C ILE A 159 -7.99 7.92 -9.57
N GLU A 160 -9.16 8.14 -8.97
CA GLU A 160 -9.47 7.66 -7.62
C GLU A 160 -9.29 6.14 -7.52
N TRP A 161 -9.79 5.40 -8.50
CA TRP A 161 -9.69 3.95 -8.58
C TRP A 161 -8.22 3.47 -8.62
N ILE A 162 -7.40 4.03 -9.51
CA ILE A 162 -5.97 3.70 -9.61
C ILE A 162 -5.24 3.99 -8.30
N LEU A 163 -5.46 5.17 -7.73
CA LEU A 163 -4.78 5.61 -6.50
C LEU A 163 -5.18 4.72 -5.31
N MET A 164 -6.48 4.44 -5.14
CA MET A 164 -6.97 3.59 -4.06
C MET A 164 -6.45 2.16 -4.18
N LEU A 165 -6.49 1.56 -5.37
CA LEU A 165 -5.97 0.21 -5.61
C LEU A 165 -4.47 0.14 -5.31
N ARG A 166 -3.68 1.04 -5.88
CA ARG A 166 -2.22 1.07 -5.68
C ARG A 166 -1.86 1.18 -4.20
N ASN A 167 -2.46 2.15 -3.51
CA ASN A 167 -2.12 2.44 -2.12
C ASN A 167 -2.56 1.33 -1.17
N SER A 168 -3.76 0.76 -1.36
CA SER A 168 -4.27 -0.33 -0.53
C SER A 168 -3.44 -1.61 -0.70
N PHE A 169 -3.08 -1.99 -1.92
CA PHE A 169 -2.20 -3.15 -2.13
C PHE A 169 -0.78 -2.92 -1.62
N ALA A 170 -0.20 -1.73 -1.81
CA ALA A 170 1.10 -1.38 -1.24
C ALA A 170 1.07 -1.52 0.30
N PHE A 171 0.00 -1.05 0.95
CA PHE A 171 -0.20 -1.19 2.39
C PHE A 171 -0.35 -2.66 2.83
N LEU A 172 -1.01 -3.50 2.05
CA LEU A 172 -1.07 -4.94 2.35
C LEU A 172 0.30 -5.59 2.33
N ILE A 173 1.07 -5.34 1.29
CA ILE A 173 2.43 -5.90 1.13
C ILE A 173 3.30 -5.45 2.31
N TYR A 174 3.16 -4.19 2.71
CA TYR A 174 3.82 -3.65 3.89
C TYR A 174 3.46 -4.43 5.17
N ILE A 175 2.17 -4.65 5.44
CA ILE A 175 1.70 -5.42 6.60
C ILE A 175 2.23 -6.85 6.55
N ILE A 176 2.10 -7.53 5.41
CA ILE A 176 2.57 -8.90 5.22
C ILE A 176 4.07 -8.98 5.51
N TYR A 177 4.85 -8.01 5.02
CA TYR A 177 6.28 -7.94 5.25
C TYR A 177 6.62 -7.77 6.74
N ILE A 178 5.93 -6.87 7.45
CA ILE A 178 6.10 -6.72 8.90
C ILE A 178 5.80 -8.04 9.62
N LEU A 179 4.70 -8.70 9.27
CA LEU A 179 4.33 -9.98 9.90
C LEU A 179 5.41 -11.04 9.68
N ILE A 180 5.91 -11.19 8.45
CA ILE A 180 7.00 -12.12 8.13
C ILE A 180 8.25 -11.81 8.95
N LEU A 181 8.62 -10.54 9.06
CA LEU A 181 9.78 -10.12 9.84
C LEU A 181 9.59 -10.39 11.33
N GLN A 182 8.45 -10.02 11.90
CA GLN A 182 8.14 -10.30 13.31
C GLN A 182 8.19 -11.79 13.61
N PHE A 183 7.64 -12.62 12.72
CA PHE A 183 7.73 -14.08 12.84
C PHE A 183 9.16 -14.62 12.70
N SER A 184 10.02 -13.93 11.95
CA SER A 184 11.40 -14.35 11.80
C SER A 184 12.28 -14.02 13.01
N PHE A 185 11.97 -12.95 13.77
CA PHE A 185 12.84 -12.42 14.84
C PHE A 185 12.31 -12.55 16.27
N PHE A 186 11.01 -12.36 16.53
CA PHE A 186 10.54 -12.02 17.89
C PHE A 186 9.85 -13.13 18.67
N ILE A 187 9.39 -14.21 18.03
CA ILE A 187 8.55 -15.20 18.71
C ILE A 187 9.16 -16.58 18.49
N PHE A 188 9.19 -17.41 19.55
CA PHE A 188 9.49 -18.83 19.43
C PHE A 188 8.63 -19.42 18.30
N LEU A 189 9.27 -20.02 17.30
CA LEU A 189 8.60 -20.53 16.09
C LEU A 189 7.39 -21.43 16.41
N ILE A 190 7.43 -22.13 17.54
CA ILE A 190 6.34 -22.96 18.07
C ILE A 190 5.07 -22.15 18.38
N ASP A 191 5.18 -20.98 18.99
CA ASP A 191 4.00 -20.20 19.42
C ASP A 191 3.37 -19.47 18.23
N ILE A 192 4.18 -19.01 17.27
CA ILE A 192 3.69 -18.51 15.98
C ILE A 192 2.88 -19.58 15.27
N TYR A 193 3.40 -20.80 15.21
CA TYR A 193 2.71 -21.91 14.54
C TYR A 193 1.37 -22.21 15.21
N LYS A 194 1.29 -22.21 16.54
CA LYS A 194 0.02 -22.36 17.26
C LYS A 194 -0.95 -21.24 16.92
N ILE A 195 -0.52 -19.97 17.01
CA ILE A 195 -1.36 -18.81 16.71
C ILE A 195 -1.88 -18.87 15.27
N MET A 196 -1.00 -19.10 14.30
CA MET A 196 -1.38 -19.21 12.89
C MET A 196 -2.32 -20.39 12.66
N LYS A 197 -2.04 -21.57 13.23
CA LYS A 197 -2.91 -22.75 13.09
C LYS A 197 -4.33 -22.52 13.62
N PHE A 198 -4.48 -21.83 14.76
CA PHE A 198 -5.78 -21.60 15.37
C PHE A 198 -6.53 -20.37 14.82
N HIS A 199 -5.81 -19.29 14.48
CA HIS A 199 -6.42 -18.00 14.12
C HIS A 199 -6.32 -17.62 12.65
N ARG A 200 -5.70 -18.43 11.79
CA ARG A 200 -5.51 -18.09 10.36
C ARG A 200 -6.79 -17.72 9.64
N LYS A 201 -7.87 -18.47 9.83
CA LYS A 201 -9.16 -18.16 9.18
C LYS A 201 -9.70 -16.78 9.60
N LYS A 202 -9.50 -16.41 10.87
CA LYS A 202 -9.93 -15.12 11.41
C LYS A 202 -9.10 -13.97 10.85
N PHE A 203 -7.77 -14.12 10.75
CA PHE A 203 -6.90 -13.10 10.15
C PHE A 203 -7.14 -12.92 8.65
N CYS A 204 -7.33 -14.03 7.92
CA CYS A 204 -7.69 -13.99 6.50
C CYS A 204 -9.04 -13.27 6.30
N PHE A 205 -10.04 -13.59 7.12
CA PHE A 205 -11.33 -12.90 7.07
C PHE A 205 -11.21 -11.40 7.38
N LEU A 206 -10.51 -11.03 8.47
CA LEU A 206 -10.31 -9.63 8.85
C LEU A 206 -9.62 -8.82 7.74
N THR A 207 -8.57 -9.36 7.13
CA THR A 207 -7.85 -8.69 6.04
C THR A 207 -8.71 -8.52 4.79
N ILE A 208 -9.48 -9.54 4.40
CA ILE A 208 -10.43 -9.44 3.30
C ILE A 208 -11.49 -8.36 3.60
N THR A 209 -12.07 -8.36 4.80
CA THR A 209 -13.09 -7.35 5.17
C THR A 209 -12.53 -5.94 5.15
N TYR A 210 -11.31 -5.73 5.64
CA TYR A 210 -10.65 -4.44 5.61
C TYR A 210 -10.42 -3.95 4.18
N LEU A 211 -10.01 -4.85 3.29
CA LEU A 211 -9.80 -4.51 1.89
C LEU A 211 -11.09 -4.24 1.13
N PHE A 212 -12.16 -4.93 1.46
CA PHE A 212 -13.45 -4.69 0.82
C PHE A 212 -14.04 -3.33 1.20
N ILE A 213 -13.68 -2.80 2.38
CA ILE A 213 -14.05 -1.44 2.79
C ILE A 213 -13.23 -0.40 2.03
N LEU A 214 -11.95 -0.69 1.74
CA LEU A 214 -11.04 0.23 1.05
C LEU A 214 -11.19 0.21 -0.47
N MET A 215 -11.45 -0.96 -1.04
CA MET A 215 -11.52 -1.13 -2.49
C MET A 215 -12.87 -0.70 -3.04
N PRO A 216 -12.90 -0.16 -4.26
CA PRO A 216 -14.14 0.08 -4.98
C PRO A 216 -14.94 -1.23 -5.08
N SER A 217 -16.28 -1.11 -5.14
CA SER A 217 -17.23 -2.21 -5.04
C SER A 217 -17.30 -3.15 -6.26
N ASP A 218 -16.20 -3.29 -7.00
CA ASP A 218 -16.13 -4.08 -8.21
C ASP A 218 -15.96 -5.57 -7.88
N ILE A 219 -16.98 -6.37 -8.17
CA ILE A 219 -17.03 -7.81 -7.84
C ILE A 219 -15.82 -8.57 -8.40
N PHE A 220 -15.38 -8.25 -9.61
CA PHE A 220 -14.24 -8.93 -10.25
C PHE A 220 -12.93 -8.66 -9.49
N LEU A 221 -12.65 -7.39 -9.17
CA LEU A 221 -11.46 -7.00 -8.42
C LEU A 221 -11.49 -7.60 -7.01
N GLN A 222 -12.65 -7.55 -6.36
CA GLN A 222 -12.87 -8.16 -5.05
C GLN A 222 -12.58 -9.65 -5.07
N PHE A 223 -13.07 -10.39 -6.07
CA PHE A 223 -12.81 -11.83 -6.19
C PHE A 223 -11.31 -12.12 -6.42
N PHE A 224 -10.67 -11.36 -7.31
CA PHE A 224 -9.23 -11.48 -7.57
C PHE A 224 -8.40 -11.21 -6.31
N THR A 225 -8.77 -10.19 -5.53
CA THR A 225 -8.10 -9.86 -4.26
C THR A 225 -8.24 -10.98 -3.23
N ILE A 226 -9.43 -11.61 -3.09
CA ILE A 226 -9.65 -12.74 -2.19
C ILE A 226 -8.67 -13.88 -2.53
N ILE A 227 -8.57 -14.25 -3.80
CA ILE A 227 -7.69 -15.34 -4.25
C ILE A 227 -6.24 -15.04 -3.88
N ILE A 228 -5.75 -13.83 -4.17
CA ILE A 228 -4.38 -13.43 -3.85
C ILE A 228 -4.10 -13.51 -2.35
N ILE A 229 -4.98 -12.93 -1.53
CA ILE A 229 -4.81 -12.91 -0.07
C ILE A 229 -4.78 -14.34 0.47
N PHE A 230 -5.68 -15.20 -0.02
CA PHE A 230 -5.72 -16.60 0.40
C PHE A 230 -4.41 -17.33 0.08
N ILE A 231 -3.88 -17.17 -1.14
CA ILE A 231 -2.59 -17.74 -1.57
C ILE A 231 -1.46 -17.22 -0.68
N ILE A 232 -1.40 -15.92 -0.40
CA ILE A 232 -0.37 -15.33 0.46
C ILE A 232 -0.42 -15.92 1.87
N TYR A 233 -1.61 -16.06 2.47
CA TYR A 233 -1.75 -16.66 3.80
C TYR A 233 -1.37 -18.15 3.82
N GLU A 234 -1.68 -18.92 2.78
CA GLU A 234 -1.20 -20.31 2.64
C GLU A 234 0.32 -20.37 2.54
N LEU A 235 0.93 -19.55 1.67
CA LEU A 235 2.38 -19.52 1.47
C LEU A 235 3.12 -19.13 2.76
N ASN A 236 2.64 -18.12 3.47
CA ASN A 236 3.20 -17.73 4.76
C ASN A 236 3.13 -18.87 5.79
N PHE A 237 2.00 -19.59 5.83
CA PHE A 237 1.87 -20.76 6.70
C PHE A 237 2.81 -21.91 6.29
N PHE A 238 2.98 -22.14 4.99
CA PHE A 238 3.90 -23.14 4.45
C PHE A 238 5.35 -22.84 4.83
N ILE A 239 5.80 -21.58 4.69
CA ILE A 239 7.15 -21.14 5.07
C ILE A 239 7.40 -21.39 6.56
N ILE A 240 6.42 -21.12 7.43
CA ILE A 240 6.52 -21.38 8.87
C ILE A 240 6.66 -22.88 9.13
N CYS A 241 5.85 -23.72 8.48
CA CYS A 241 5.95 -25.18 8.61
C CYS A 241 7.33 -25.70 8.18
N TYR A 242 7.82 -25.22 7.04
CA TYR A 242 9.15 -25.56 6.53
C TYR A 242 10.26 -25.17 7.51
N LYS A 243 10.19 -23.95 8.09
CA LYS A 243 11.20 -23.47 9.05
C LYS A 243 11.20 -24.28 10.35
N ILE A 244 10.04 -24.70 10.84
CA ILE A 244 9.91 -25.56 12.03
C ILE A 244 10.42 -26.98 11.78
N TYR A 245 10.15 -27.53 10.60
CA TYR A 245 10.70 -28.81 10.20
C TYR A 245 12.23 -28.71 10.25
N ASN A 246 12.83 -27.74 9.55
CA ASN A 246 14.28 -27.59 9.50
C ASN A 246 14.90 -27.31 10.88
N SER A 247 14.24 -26.54 11.76
CA SER A 247 14.76 -26.30 13.12
C SER A 247 14.74 -27.54 14.01
N LYS A 248 13.82 -28.48 13.79
CA LYS A 248 13.79 -29.76 14.53
C LYS A 248 14.94 -30.69 14.12
N TYR A 249 15.41 -30.60 12.87
CA TYR A 249 16.57 -31.38 12.39
C TYR A 249 17.92 -30.70 12.67
N ALA A 250 17.95 -29.39 12.93
CA ALA A 250 19.17 -28.66 13.30
C ALA A 250 19.63 -28.90 14.75
N ASN A 251 18.83 -29.59 15.57
CA ASN A 251 19.15 -29.94 16.96
C ASN A 251 19.68 -31.39 17.12
N TYR A 252 20.19 -32.00 16.05
CA TYR A 252 20.90 -33.29 16.07
C TYR A 252 22.27 -33.18 15.38
#